data_AF-A0A257RPQ2-F1
#
_entry.id   AF-A0A257RPQ2-F1
#
_cell.length_a   1.000
_cell.length_b   1.000
_cell.length_c   1.000
_cell.angle_alpha   90.00
_cell.angle_beta   90.00
_cell.angle_gamma   90.00
#
_symmetry.space_group_name_H-M   'P 1'
#
loop_
_entity.id
_entity.type
_entity.pdbx_description
1 polymer ?
#
loop_
_entity_poly.entity_id
_entity_poly.type
_entity_poly.pdbx_seq_one_letter_code
_entity_poly.pdbx_strand_id
1 'polypeptide(L)'
;MLSSNNILKPSDGRPVAEPSQDIVLGCYFATKAPVGFDKADLAKLPHVTSVAEVETEIAVHRMNMHTPVLYWVTDAAGSRWEKTTAGRVLFNAIVPPELGFKNHDMKKKALSELVFESYRMAGLAATVQFLDRLKEFGFFNATRGGVSIGIEDLQIPAAKKELLAEAEERVERFQRAYQTGNITNGERYNKVIDTWTHANSDVAEAMVRAMRESKEGFNPVYMMFDSGSRGSRDQIRQLAGMRGLMAKPQKKLTGGIGEIIESPIKSNFREGLSVLEYFISTHGARKGLADTALKTADAGYLTRRLVDVAQDVTIAEEDCGTIQGLEISALK
;
A
#
# COMPACT_ATOMS: atom_id res chain seq x y z
N MET A 1 -33.09 -0.83 2.62
CA MET A 1 -31.67 -0.38 2.65
C MET A 1 -30.89 -1.14 3.72
N LEU A 2 -30.84 -2.47 3.63
CA LEU A 2 -30.01 -3.27 4.55
C LEU A 2 -28.55 -3.19 4.08
N SER A 3 -27.61 -3.06 5.02
CA SER A 3 -26.18 -2.97 4.71
C SER A 3 -25.67 -4.20 3.97
N SER A 4 -26.22 -5.39 4.27
CA SER A 4 -25.91 -6.66 3.62
C SER A 4 -26.18 -6.66 2.11
N ASN A 5 -27.05 -5.77 1.61
CA ASN A 5 -27.37 -5.68 0.19
C ASN A 5 -26.44 -4.70 -0.54
N ASN A 6 -25.71 -3.86 0.19
CA ASN A 6 -24.91 -2.77 -0.36
C ASN A 6 -23.40 -3.11 -0.32
N ILE A 7 -23.02 -4.25 -0.89
CA ILE A 7 -21.62 -4.72 -0.89
C ILE A 7 -20.82 -4.07 -2.01
N LEU A 8 -21.45 -3.72 -3.14
CA LEU A 8 -20.79 -3.14 -4.29
C LEU A 8 -21.05 -1.64 -4.40
N LYS A 9 -20.07 -0.91 -4.94
CA LYS A 9 -20.19 0.51 -5.29
C LYS A 9 -21.07 0.66 -6.52
N PRO A 10 -22.11 1.51 -6.50
CA PRO A 10 -22.89 1.81 -7.69
C PRO A 10 -22.08 2.43 -8.83
N SER A 11 -20.94 3.07 -8.53
CA SER A 11 -20.12 3.80 -9.50
C SER A 11 -19.24 2.93 -10.40
N ASP A 12 -18.65 1.86 -9.85
CA ASP A 12 -17.64 1.04 -10.54
C ASP A 12 -17.82 -0.47 -10.33
N GLY A 13 -18.85 -0.88 -9.57
CA GLY A 13 -19.13 -2.29 -9.26
C GLY A 13 -18.08 -2.96 -8.36
N ARG A 14 -17.12 -2.22 -7.80
CA ARG A 14 -16.12 -2.79 -6.89
C ARG A 14 -16.68 -2.93 -5.47
N PRO A 15 -16.17 -3.87 -4.65
CA PRO A 15 -16.61 -4.00 -3.27
C PRO A 15 -16.39 -2.72 -2.45
N VAL A 16 -17.43 -2.25 -1.77
CA VAL A 16 -17.36 -1.20 -0.73
C VAL A 16 -16.82 -1.79 0.56
N ALA A 17 -17.28 -2.99 0.92
CA ALA A 17 -16.93 -3.68 2.15
C ALA A 17 -15.56 -4.39 2.02
N GLU A 18 -14.54 -3.67 1.57
CA GLU A 18 -13.17 -4.19 1.53
C GLU A 18 -12.54 -4.13 2.94
N PRO A 19 -11.75 -5.15 3.33
CA PRO A 19 -11.00 -5.09 4.58
C PRO A 19 -10.00 -3.92 4.55
N SER A 20 -9.84 -3.27 5.70
CA SER A 20 -8.96 -2.11 5.82
C SER A 20 -8.10 -2.18 7.08
N GLN A 21 -6.97 -1.46 7.07
CA GLN A 21 -6.08 -1.28 8.22
C GLN A 21 -5.71 -2.61 8.90
N ASP A 22 -6.07 -2.77 10.16
CA ASP A 22 -5.60 -3.86 11.02
C ASP A 22 -6.09 -5.24 10.57
N ILE A 23 -7.27 -5.32 9.94
CA ILE A 23 -7.77 -6.56 9.35
C ILE A 23 -6.80 -7.03 8.26
N VAL A 24 -6.39 -6.11 7.38
CA VAL A 24 -5.41 -6.40 6.32
C VAL A 24 -4.06 -6.79 6.93
N LEU A 25 -3.62 -6.09 7.99
CA LEU A 25 -2.35 -6.39 8.65
C LEU A 25 -2.36 -7.79 9.28
N GLY A 26 -3.44 -8.19 9.93
CA GLY A 26 -3.57 -9.52 10.54
C GLY A 26 -3.65 -10.64 9.52
N CYS A 27 -4.43 -10.46 8.44
CA CYS A 27 -4.45 -11.40 7.32
C CYS A 27 -3.07 -11.52 6.65
N TYR A 28 -2.40 -10.38 6.41
CA TYR A 28 -1.05 -10.35 5.85
C TYR A 28 -0.06 -11.04 6.78
N PHE A 29 -0.07 -10.73 8.08
CA PHE A 29 0.80 -11.38 9.07
C PHE A 29 0.63 -12.89 9.01
N ALA A 30 -0.60 -13.40 9.17
CA ALA A 30 -0.86 -14.83 9.17
C ALA A 30 -0.41 -15.53 7.87
N THR A 31 -0.60 -14.88 6.72
CA THR A 31 -0.31 -15.48 5.40
C THR A 31 1.11 -15.23 4.89
N LYS A 32 1.88 -14.34 5.52
CA LYS A 32 3.23 -13.98 5.12
C LYS A 32 4.16 -15.19 5.22
N ALA A 33 4.82 -15.49 4.12
CA ALA A 33 5.87 -16.50 4.07
C ALA A 33 7.18 -15.99 4.72
N PRO A 34 7.93 -16.87 5.40
CA PRO A 34 9.24 -16.54 5.95
C PRO A 34 10.27 -16.31 4.84
N VAL A 35 11.34 -15.58 5.17
CA VAL A 35 12.45 -15.37 4.23
C VAL A 35 13.06 -16.71 3.84
N GLY A 36 13.27 -16.92 2.53
CA GLY A 36 13.80 -18.17 2.00
C GLY A 36 12.76 -19.28 1.81
N PHE A 37 11.47 -18.98 1.96
CA PHE A 37 10.37 -19.91 1.68
C PHE A 37 10.54 -20.64 0.34
N ASP A 38 10.86 -19.93 -0.74
CA ASP A 38 11.04 -20.53 -2.07
C ASP A 38 12.16 -21.56 -2.13
N LYS A 39 13.23 -21.35 -1.35
CA LYS A 39 14.41 -22.22 -1.28
C LYS A 39 14.25 -23.39 -0.30
N ALA A 40 13.15 -23.46 0.44
CA ALA A 40 12.91 -24.54 1.39
C ALA A 40 12.77 -25.90 0.67
N ASP A 41 13.51 -26.89 1.18
CA ASP A 41 13.54 -28.27 0.68
C ASP A 41 12.21 -28.98 0.99
N LEU A 42 11.50 -29.38 -0.06
CA LEU A 42 10.20 -30.04 0.01
C LEU A 42 10.23 -31.32 0.84
N ALA A 43 11.33 -32.08 0.78
CA ALA A 43 11.45 -33.37 1.46
C ALA A 43 11.51 -33.25 2.99
N LYS A 44 11.83 -32.05 3.51
CA LYS A 44 11.96 -31.78 4.95
C LYS A 44 10.75 -31.07 5.54
N LEU A 45 9.75 -30.77 4.73
CA LEU A 45 8.55 -30.08 5.21
C LEU A 45 7.60 -31.06 5.89
N PRO A 46 6.97 -30.68 7.02
CA PRO A 46 5.91 -31.47 7.60
C PRO A 46 4.75 -31.56 6.60
N HIS A 47 4.23 -32.78 6.46
CA HIS A 47 3.07 -33.06 5.61
C HIS A 47 1.83 -32.96 6.46
N VAL A 48 0.89 -32.12 6.03
CA VAL A 48 -0.34 -31.84 6.76
C VAL A 48 -1.53 -32.09 5.84
N THR A 49 -2.53 -32.79 6.34
CA THR A 49 -3.69 -33.20 5.53
C THR A 49 -4.95 -32.43 5.86
N SER A 50 -5.06 -31.92 7.08
CA SER A 50 -6.26 -31.24 7.57
C SER A 50 -5.95 -29.91 8.24
N VAL A 51 -6.92 -28.99 8.21
CA VAL A 51 -6.83 -27.71 8.93
C VAL A 51 -6.72 -27.95 10.45
N ALA A 52 -7.47 -28.93 10.98
CA ALA A 52 -7.46 -29.27 12.41
C ALA A 52 -6.09 -29.76 12.91
N GLU A 53 -5.32 -30.43 12.06
CA GLU A 53 -3.94 -30.82 12.35
C GLU A 53 -3.04 -29.59 12.50
N VAL A 54 -3.17 -28.60 11.59
CA VAL A 54 -2.45 -27.31 11.71
C VAL A 54 -2.83 -26.57 12.98
N GLU A 55 -4.12 -26.50 13.30
CA GLU A 55 -4.62 -25.81 14.50
C GLU A 55 -4.09 -26.46 15.79
N THR A 56 -4.13 -27.79 15.86
CA THR A 56 -3.60 -28.56 17.00
C THR A 56 -2.10 -28.34 17.16
N GLU A 57 -1.32 -28.45 16.10
CA GLU A 57 0.13 -28.30 16.14
C GLU A 57 0.57 -26.87 16.52
N ILE A 58 -0.21 -25.87 16.10
CA ILE A 58 -0.04 -24.48 16.55
C ILE A 58 -0.43 -24.32 18.03
N ALA A 59 -1.52 -24.93 18.48
CA ALA A 59 -1.97 -24.85 19.87
C ALA A 59 -0.98 -25.52 20.84
N VAL A 60 -0.35 -26.61 20.42
CA VAL A 60 0.71 -27.32 21.18
C VAL A 60 2.09 -26.67 21.01
N HIS A 61 2.18 -25.54 20.27
CA HIS A 61 3.41 -24.77 20.06
C HIS A 61 4.53 -25.55 19.35
N ARG A 62 4.18 -26.55 18.54
CA ARG A 62 5.13 -27.31 17.70
C ARG A 62 5.36 -26.64 16.35
N MET A 63 4.39 -25.87 15.86
CA MET A 63 4.48 -25.09 14.63
C MET A 63 4.03 -23.64 14.86
N ASN A 64 4.54 -22.73 14.03
CA ASN A 64 4.10 -21.33 13.97
C ASN A 64 3.30 -21.09 12.68
N MET A 65 2.56 -19.99 12.61
CA MET A 65 1.78 -19.63 11.42
C MET A 65 2.65 -19.45 10.16
N HIS A 66 3.91 -19.05 10.34
CA HIS A 66 4.83 -18.86 9.22
C HIS A 66 5.63 -20.13 8.89
N THR A 67 5.42 -21.24 9.60
CA THR A 67 6.12 -22.50 9.30
C THR A 67 5.73 -23.00 7.91
N PRO A 68 6.70 -23.27 7.01
CA PRO A 68 6.42 -23.88 5.72
C PRO A 68 5.96 -25.32 5.88
N VAL A 69 4.91 -25.71 5.16
CA VAL A 69 4.28 -27.04 5.22
C VAL A 69 3.94 -27.53 3.80
N LEU A 70 3.85 -28.85 3.64
CA LEU A 70 3.21 -29.46 2.47
C LEU A 70 1.77 -29.79 2.83
N TYR A 71 0.81 -29.14 2.18
CA TYR A 71 -0.61 -29.32 2.46
C TYR A 71 -1.31 -30.08 1.34
N TRP A 72 -2.19 -31.02 1.73
CA TRP A 72 -3.03 -31.75 0.78
C TRP A 72 -4.27 -30.91 0.43
N VAL A 73 -4.21 -30.21 -0.71
CA VAL A 73 -5.31 -29.39 -1.22
C VAL A 73 -6.29 -30.28 -1.96
N THR A 74 -7.59 -30.13 -1.69
CA THR A 74 -8.68 -30.80 -2.42
C THR A 74 -9.68 -29.75 -2.88
N ASP A 75 -9.57 -29.36 -4.15
CA ASP A 75 -10.42 -28.36 -4.78
C ASP A 75 -11.19 -28.98 -5.96
N ALA A 76 -12.08 -28.20 -6.59
CA ALA A 76 -12.76 -28.58 -7.82
C ALA A 76 -11.81 -28.98 -8.98
N ALA A 77 -10.54 -28.55 -8.91
CA ALA A 77 -9.49 -28.88 -9.88
C ALA A 77 -8.75 -30.21 -9.59
N GLY A 78 -9.10 -30.92 -8.51
CA GLY A 78 -8.48 -32.18 -8.08
C GLY A 78 -7.63 -32.06 -6.82
N SER A 79 -7.11 -33.20 -6.35
CA SER A 79 -6.28 -33.28 -5.15
C SER A 79 -4.79 -33.26 -5.47
N ARG A 80 -4.03 -32.40 -4.77
CA ARG A 80 -2.57 -32.29 -4.95
C ARG A 80 -1.86 -31.86 -3.66
N TRP A 81 -0.59 -32.22 -3.54
CA TRP A 81 0.31 -31.64 -2.54
C TRP A 81 0.77 -30.26 -2.99
N GLU A 82 0.56 -29.25 -2.14
CA GLU A 82 0.99 -27.89 -2.42
C GLU A 82 1.87 -27.33 -1.29
N LYS A 83 3.00 -26.72 -1.66
CA LYS A 83 3.91 -26.06 -0.72
C LYS A 83 3.29 -24.75 -0.25
N THR A 84 3.00 -24.63 1.04
CA THR A 84 2.31 -23.47 1.62
C THR A 84 2.85 -23.16 3.03
N THR A 85 2.22 -22.24 3.74
CA THR A 85 2.49 -21.98 5.17
C THR A 85 1.28 -22.37 6.01
N ALA A 86 1.53 -22.71 7.28
CA ALA A 86 0.47 -23.06 8.22
C ALA A 86 -0.64 -21.98 8.28
N GLY A 87 -0.26 -20.69 8.30
CA GLY A 87 -1.22 -19.60 8.35
C GLY A 87 -2.00 -19.38 7.04
N ARG A 88 -1.44 -19.74 5.87
CA ARG A 88 -2.21 -19.79 4.61
C ARG A 88 -3.23 -20.92 4.63
N VAL A 89 -2.91 -22.08 5.22
CA VAL A 89 -3.88 -23.17 5.40
C VAL A 89 -5.05 -22.72 6.28
N LEU A 90 -4.75 -22.08 7.42
CA LEU A 90 -5.79 -21.50 8.29
C LEU A 90 -6.62 -20.43 7.58
N PHE A 91 -6.00 -19.57 6.77
CA PHE A 91 -6.72 -18.56 5.99
C PHE A 91 -7.67 -19.22 4.97
N ASN A 92 -7.26 -20.31 4.32
CA ASN A 92 -8.13 -20.99 3.36
C ASN A 92 -9.35 -21.66 4.01
N ALA A 93 -9.33 -21.94 5.31
CA ALA A 93 -10.50 -22.45 6.02
C ALA A 93 -11.67 -21.45 6.10
N ILE A 94 -11.39 -20.14 5.99
CA ILE A 94 -12.44 -19.10 5.96
C ILE A 94 -12.93 -18.79 4.55
N VAL A 95 -12.13 -19.09 3.52
CA VAL A 95 -12.45 -18.79 2.11
C VAL A 95 -13.59 -19.69 1.63
N PRO A 96 -14.56 -19.17 0.85
CA PRO A 96 -15.63 -20.01 0.31
C PRO A 96 -15.05 -21.09 -0.62
N PRO A 97 -15.56 -22.35 -0.58
CA PRO A 97 -15.03 -23.46 -1.36
C PRO A 97 -14.95 -23.20 -2.87
N GLU A 98 -15.82 -22.34 -3.39
CA GLU A 98 -15.92 -22.00 -4.82
C GLU A 98 -14.69 -21.26 -5.35
N LEU A 99 -13.91 -20.57 -4.49
CA LEU A 99 -12.74 -19.79 -4.91
C LEU A 99 -11.45 -20.62 -4.99
N GLY A 100 -11.46 -21.84 -4.45
CA GLY A 100 -10.31 -22.72 -4.33
C GLY A 100 -9.21 -22.19 -3.39
N PHE A 101 -8.12 -22.95 -3.30
CA PHE A 101 -7.00 -22.66 -2.42
C PHE A 101 -6.16 -21.48 -2.90
N LYS A 102 -5.92 -20.52 -2.01
CA LYS A 102 -5.10 -19.33 -2.25
C LYS A 102 -3.75 -19.43 -1.54
N ASN A 103 -2.68 -19.43 -2.32
CA ASN A 103 -1.31 -19.63 -1.83
C ASN A 103 -0.38 -18.41 -2.07
N HIS A 104 -0.78 -17.24 -1.60
CA HIS A 104 0.02 -16.02 -1.70
C HIS A 104 -0.20 -15.12 -0.48
N ASP A 105 0.64 -14.10 -0.33
CA ASP A 105 0.54 -13.14 0.77
C ASP A 105 -0.71 -12.26 0.59
N MET A 106 -1.59 -12.24 1.59
CA MET A 106 -2.86 -11.52 1.53
C MET A 106 -2.69 -10.02 1.81
N LYS A 107 -2.24 -9.29 0.78
CA LYS A 107 -2.17 -7.81 0.78
C LYS A 107 -3.55 -7.19 0.56
N LYS A 108 -3.69 -5.88 0.82
CA LYS A 108 -4.95 -5.13 0.62
C LYS A 108 -5.60 -5.39 -0.75
N LYS A 109 -4.81 -5.32 -1.83
CA LYS A 109 -5.31 -5.54 -3.20
C LYS A 109 -5.80 -6.98 -3.41
N ALA A 110 -5.02 -7.96 -2.95
CA ALA A 110 -5.38 -9.38 -3.06
C ALA A 110 -6.68 -9.68 -2.29
N LEU A 111 -6.84 -9.12 -1.09
CA LEU A 111 -8.06 -9.25 -0.30
C LEU A 111 -9.27 -8.58 -0.98
N SER A 112 -9.09 -7.39 -1.57
CA SER A 112 -10.17 -6.70 -2.31
C SER A 112 -10.61 -7.51 -3.54
N GLU A 113 -9.65 -8.08 -4.28
CA GLU A 113 -9.92 -8.99 -5.41
C GLU A 113 -10.64 -10.27 -4.94
N LEU A 114 -10.21 -10.85 -3.81
CA LEU A 114 -10.81 -12.06 -3.24
C LEU A 114 -12.29 -11.85 -2.85
N VAL A 115 -12.63 -10.69 -2.29
CA VAL A 115 -14.02 -10.34 -1.99
C VAL A 115 -14.84 -10.19 -3.27
N PHE A 116 -14.25 -9.62 -4.33
CA PHE A 116 -14.91 -9.47 -5.62
C PHE A 116 -15.14 -10.83 -6.32
N GLU A 117 -14.14 -11.71 -6.30
CA GLU A 117 -14.24 -13.10 -6.76
C GLU A 117 -15.32 -13.87 -5.99
N SER A 118 -15.37 -13.70 -4.66
CA SER A 118 -16.39 -14.32 -3.82
C SER A 118 -17.79 -13.89 -4.24
N TYR A 119 -18.00 -12.60 -4.48
CA TYR A 119 -19.29 -12.10 -4.91
C TYR A 119 -19.71 -12.66 -6.27
N ARG A 120 -18.77 -12.78 -7.21
CA ARG A 120 -19.04 -13.30 -8.56
C ARG A 120 -19.33 -14.80 -8.60
N MET A 121 -18.63 -15.60 -7.79
CA MET A 121 -18.71 -17.06 -7.86
C MET A 121 -19.64 -17.67 -6.80
N ALA A 122 -19.59 -17.19 -5.56
CA ALA A 122 -20.37 -17.73 -4.44
C ALA A 122 -21.65 -16.92 -4.14
N GLY A 123 -21.79 -15.72 -4.71
CA GLY A 123 -22.96 -14.87 -4.58
C GLY A 123 -23.04 -14.11 -3.25
N LEU A 124 -24.09 -13.28 -3.11
CA LEU A 124 -24.22 -12.29 -2.03
C LEU A 124 -24.12 -12.91 -0.62
N ALA A 125 -24.91 -13.95 -0.34
CA ALA A 125 -25.03 -14.51 1.00
C ALA A 125 -23.71 -15.12 1.51
N ALA A 126 -23.01 -15.87 0.65
CA ALA A 126 -21.71 -16.46 0.97
C ALA A 126 -20.64 -15.38 1.18
N THR A 127 -20.65 -14.31 0.36
CA THR A 127 -19.71 -13.19 0.52
C THR A 127 -19.91 -12.44 1.83
N VAL A 128 -21.15 -12.22 2.29
CA VAL A 128 -21.41 -11.60 3.59
C VAL A 128 -20.81 -12.43 4.73
N GLN A 129 -21.06 -13.74 4.73
CA GLN A 129 -20.50 -14.64 5.74
C GLN A 129 -18.96 -14.68 5.68
N PHE A 130 -18.41 -14.67 4.46
CA PHE A 130 -16.97 -14.61 4.26
C PHE A 130 -16.36 -13.32 4.82
N LEU A 131 -16.99 -12.17 4.60
CA LEU A 131 -16.53 -10.89 5.12
C LEU A 131 -16.49 -10.86 6.66
N ASP A 132 -17.48 -11.47 7.32
CA ASP A 132 -17.47 -11.58 8.78
C ASP A 132 -16.35 -12.50 9.29
N ARG A 133 -16.17 -13.67 8.66
CA ARG A 133 -15.05 -14.58 9.00
C ARG A 133 -13.69 -13.92 8.74
N LEU A 134 -13.57 -13.17 7.65
CA LEU A 134 -12.36 -12.44 7.28
C LEU A 134 -12.02 -11.35 8.31
N LYS A 135 -13.03 -10.62 8.77
CA LYS A 135 -12.91 -9.63 9.85
C LYS A 135 -12.42 -10.28 11.14
N GLU A 136 -13.04 -11.38 11.57
CA GLU A 136 -12.65 -12.11 12.78
C GLU A 136 -11.23 -12.67 12.68
N PHE A 137 -10.91 -13.33 11.56
CA PHE A 137 -9.57 -13.84 11.30
C PHE A 137 -8.52 -12.73 11.30
N GLY A 138 -8.80 -11.61 10.64
CA GLY A 138 -7.90 -10.46 10.59
C GLY A 138 -7.63 -9.88 11.98
N PHE A 139 -8.67 -9.59 12.76
CA PHE A 139 -8.50 -9.04 14.10
C PHE A 139 -7.80 -10.01 15.05
N PHE A 140 -8.19 -11.29 15.05
CA PHE A 140 -7.58 -12.30 15.91
C PHE A 140 -6.07 -12.42 15.65
N ASN A 141 -5.67 -12.49 14.38
CA ASN A 141 -4.27 -12.62 14.00
C ASN A 141 -3.49 -11.32 14.18
N ALA A 142 -4.12 -10.15 14.02
CA ALA A 142 -3.49 -8.87 14.33
C ALA A 142 -3.15 -8.76 15.82
N THR A 143 -4.08 -9.15 16.71
CA THR A 143 -3.84 -9.18 18.16
C THR A 143 -2.77 -10.20 18.52
N ARG A 144 -2.87 -11.42 18.00
CA ARG A 144 -1.89 -12.49 18.27
C ARG A 144 -0.49 -12.16 17.75
N GLY A 145 -0.39 -11.45 16.62
CA GLY A 145 0.88 -10.99 16.06
C GLY A 145 1.58 -9.93 16.93
N GLY A 146 0.86 -9.25 17.83
CA GLY A 146 1.45 -8.29 18.77
C GLY A 146 2.26 -7.18 18.09
N VAL A 147 1.86 -6.80 16.87
CA VAL A 147 2.62 -5.86 16.04
C VAL A 147 2.58 -4.48 16.68
N SER A 148 3.74 -4.00 17.11
CA SER A 148 3.94 -2.67 17.69
C SER A 148 5.01 -1.91 16.92
N ILE A 149 4.97 -0.58 16.97
CA ILE A 149 5.95 0.28 16.31
C ILE A 149 6.83 0.93 17.37
N GLY A 150 8.11 0.57 17.38
CA GLY A 150 9.15 1.24 18.14
C GLY A 150 9.93 2.25 17.28
N ILE A 151 10.64 3.16 17.95
CA ILE A 151 11.57 4.06 17.26
C ILE A 151 12.69 3.29 16.55
N GLU A 152 13.09 2.14 17.10
CA GLU A 152 14.14 1.28 16.55
C GLU A 152 13.76 0.65 15.22
N ASP A 153 12.47 0.39 14.99
CA ASP A 153 11.96 -0.22 13.76
C ASP A 153 12.14 0.67 12.53
N LEU A 154 12.25 1.99 12.74
CA LEU A 154 12.49 3.00 11.70
C LEU A 154 13.95 3.03 11.25
N GLN A 155 14.46 1.93 10.70
CA GLN A 155 15.87 1.79 10.38
C GLN A 155 16.33 2.78 9.30
N ILE A 156 17.34 3.58 9.63
CA ILE A 156 17.98 4.52 8.71
C ILE A 156 19.04 3.74 7.93
N PRO A 157 19.02 3.73 6.59
CA PRO A 157 19.99 2.96 5.81
C PRO A 157 21.39 3.56 5.96
N ALA A 158 22.40 2.70 6.16
CA ALA A 158 23.81 3.14 6.26
C ALA A 158 24.28 3.89 5.00
N ALA A 159 23.81 3.46 3.83
CA ALA A 159 24.07 4.08 2.53
C ALA A 159 23.58 5.55 2.42
N LYS A 160 22.70 6.02 3.32
CA LYS A 160 22.19 7.40 3.31
C LYS A 160 23.33 8.43 3.29
N LYS A 161 24.36 8.23 4.12
CA LYS A 161 25.48 9.19 4.22
C LYS A 161 26.27 9.29 2.92
N GLU A 162 26.52 8.16 2.29
CA GLU A 162 27.24 8.06 1.02
C GLU A 162 26.45 8.70 -0.12
N LEU A 163 25.15 8.38 -0.22
CA LEU A 163 24.24 8.96 -1.23
C LEU A 163 24.11 10.48 -1.11
N LEU A 164 24.06 11.00 0.13
CA LEU A 164 24.01 12.44 0.37
C LEU A 164 25.34 13.13 0.00
N ALA A 165 26.47 12.52 0.34
CA ALA A 165 27.79 13.07 -0.01
C ALA A 165 27.99 13.11 -1.54
N GLU A 166 27.56 12.06 -2.25
CA GLU A 166 27.63 12.02 -3.71
C GLU A 166 26.73 13.11 -4.35
N ALA A 167 25.53 13.30 -3.82
CA ALA A 167 24.62 14.34 -4.28
C ALA A 167 25.19 15.75 -4.04
N GLU A 168 25.81 15.99 -2.88
CA GLU A 168 26.47 17.25 -2.56
C GLU A 168 27.62 17.56 -3.52
N GLU A 169 28.48 16.58 -3.81
CA GLU A 169 29.59 16.74 -4.75
C GLU A 169 29.10 17.04 -6.18
N ARG A 170 28.01 16.38 -6.61
CA ARG A 170 27.34 16.69 -7.90
C ARG A 170 26.82 18.13 -7.93
N VAL A 171 26.15 18.58 -6.86
CA VAL A 171 25.63 19.95 -6.75
C VAL A 171 26.75 20.98 -6.76
N GLU A 172 27.85 20.74 -6.06
CA GLU A 172 29.03 21.61 -6.09
C GLU A 172 29.63 21.72 -7.50
N ARG A 173 29.72 20.61 -8.24
CA ARG A 173 30.20 20.64 -9.64
C ARG A 173 29.32 21.54 -10.51
N PHE A 174 28.00 21.51 -10.35
CA PHE A 174 27.10 22.42 -11.07
C PHE A 174 27.26 23.87 -10.62
N GLN A 175 27.49 24.13 -9.34
CA GLN A 175 27.76 25.48 -8.86
C GLN A 175 29.07 26.03 -9.43
N ARG A 176 30.14 25.23 -9.46
CA ARG A 176 31.42 25.62 -10.08
C ARG A 176 31.27 25.88 -11.58
N ALA A 177 30.55 25.01 -12.30
CA ALA A 177 30.29 25.19 -13.72
C ALA A 177 29.49 26.48 -14.03
N TYR A 178 28.58 26.86 -13.13
CA TYR A 178 27.86 28.13 -13.22
C TYR A 178 28.80 29.33 -12.97
N GLN A 179 29.67 29.24 -11.96
CA GLN A 179 30.65 30.29 -11.65
C GLN A 179 31.66 30.51 -12.79
N THR A 180 32.03 29.45 -13.52
CA THR A 180 32.91 29.54 -14.70
C THR A 180 32.16 29.95 -15.99
N GLY A 181 30.84 30.14 -15.93
CA GLY A 181 30.03 30.56 -17.07
C GLY A 181 29.68 29.47 -18.09
N ASN A 182 29.90 28.19 -17.76
CA ASN A 182 29.63 27.07 -18.68
C ASN A 182 28.14 26.71 -18.77
N ILE A 183 27.33 27.06 -17.77
CA ILE A 183 25.89 26.78 -17.72
C ILE A 183 25.11 28.01 -17.28
N THR A 184 23.84 28.08 -17.68
CA THR A 184 22.93 29.16 -17.24
C THR A 184 22.37 28.90 -15.84
N ASN A 185 21.83 29.94 -15.17
CA ASN A 185 21.22 29.77 -13.85
C ASN A 185 19.96 28.87 -13.89
N GLY A 186 19.19 28.91 -14.98
CA GLY A 186 18.02 28.04 -15.15
C GLY A 186 18.40 26.56 -15.28
N GLU A 187 19.45 26.26 -16.05
CA GLU A 187 19.98 24.89 -16.16
C GLU A 187 20.58 24.42 -14.84
N ARG A 188 21.34 25.28 -14.14
CA ARG A 188 21.86 24.98 -12.80
C ARG A 188 20.72 24.62 -11.85
N TYR A 189 19.67 25.44 -11.78
CA TYR A 189 18.50 25.23 -10.93
C TYR A 189 17.84 23.87 -11.19
N ASN A 190 17.55 23.57 -12.46
CA ASN A 190 16.92 22.30 -12.85
C ASN A 190 17.81 21.10 -12.52
N LYS A 191 19.12 21.16 -12.79
CA LYS A 191 20.07 20.09 -12.47
C LYS A 191 20.21 19.84 -10.97
N VAL A 192 20.18 20.90 -10.15
CA VAL A 192 20.22 20.77 -8.69
C VAL A 192 18.96 20.07 -8.17
N ILE A 193 17.78 20.47 -8.66
CA ILE A 193 16.50 19.83 -8.29
C ILE A 193 16.49 18.36 -8.69
N ASP A 194 16.91 18.07 -9.91
CA ASP A 194 16.93 16.71 -10.44
C ASP A 194 17.86 15.80 -9.60
N THR A 195 19.06 16.29 -9.29
CA THR A 195 20.03 15.57 -8.44
C THR A 195 19.45 15.25 -7.07
N TRP A 196 18.80 16.21 -6.41
CA TRP A 196 18.18 15.97 -5.11
C TRP A 196 16.95 15.07 -5.19
N THR A 197 16.21 15.09 -6.30
CA THR A 197 15.05 14.21 -6.53
C THR A 197 15.49 12.76 -6.71
N HIS A 198 16.58 12.54 -7.45
CA HIS A 198 17.22 11.24 -7.59
C HIS A 198 17.77 10.74 -6.26
N ALA A 199 18.60 11.53 -5.57
CA ALA A 199 19.16 11.15 -4.27
C ALA A 199 18.07 10.80 -3.24
N ASN A 200 16.96 11.55 -3.20
CA ASN A 200 15.84 11.26 -2.32
C ASN A 200 15.14 9.93 -2.66
N SER A 201 15.07 9.57 -3.95
CA SER A 201 14.50 8.31 -4.41
C SER A 201 15.42 7.12 -4.07
N ASP A 202 16.72 7.28 -4.26
CA ASP A 202 17.74 6.27 -3.97
C ASP A 202 17.80 5.98 -2.46
N VAL A 203 17.77 7.03 -1.62
CA VAL A 203 17.68 6.89 -0.15
C VAL A 203 16.41 6.15 0.24
N ALA A 204 15.28 6.46 -0.40
CA ALA A 204 14.01 5.77 -0.11
C ALA A 204 14.07 4.29 -0.48
N GLU A 205 14.71 3.93 -1.60
CA GLU A 205 14.87 2.54 -2.01
C GLU A 205 15.81 1.76 -1.08
N ALA A 206 16.96 2.34 -0.74
CA ALA A 206 17.89 1.76 0.22
C ALA A 206 17.22 1.52 1.58
N MET A 207 16.39 2.46 2.03
CA MET A 207 15.62 2.33 3.27
C MET A 207 14.60 1.18 3.20
N VAL A 208 13.81 1.07 2.13
CA VAL A 208 12.84 -0.03 1.98
C VAL A 208 13.56 -1.38 1.97
N ARG A 209 14.70 -1.49 1.27
CA ARG A 209 15.50 -2.71 1.23
C ARG A 209 16.02 -3.10 2.62
N ALA A 210 16.59 -2.16 3.37
CA ALA A 210 17.08 -2.41 4.73
C ALA A 210 15.96 -2.91 5.66
N MET A 211 14.77 -2.28 5.61
CA MET A 211 13.63 -2.71 6.42
C MET A 211 13.03 -4.05 5.98
N ARG A 212 13.12 -4.40 4.69
CA ARG A 212 12.68 -5.70 4.17
C ARG A 212 13.54 -6.86 4.68
N GLU A 213 14.84 -6.63 4.88
CA GLU A 213 15.79 -7.63 5.38
C GLU A 213 15.79 -7.69 6.93
N SER A 214 15.39 -6.59 7.58
CA SER A 214 15.28 -6.48 9.04
C SER A 214 14.26 -7.44 9.65
N LYS A 215 14.59 -8.01 10.82
CA LYS A 215 13.76 -8.97 11.57
C LYS A 215 13.22 -10.11 10.69
N GLU A 216 14.04 -10.62 9.78
CA GLU A 216 13.66 -11.68 8.83
C GLU A 216 12.42 -11.31 7.99
N GLY A 217 12.27 -10.03 7.65
CA GLY A 217 11.14 -9.50 6.89
C GLY A 217 9.88 -9.22 7.72
N PHE A 218 9.93 -9.39 9.04
CA PHE A 218 8.85 -9.07 9.98
C PHE A 218 9.05 -7.73 10.70
N ASN A 219 9.75 -6.78 10.07
CA ASN A 219 9.77 -5.41 10.57
C ASN A 219 8.34 -4.81 10.57
N PRO A 220 7.82 -4.31 11.70
CA PRO A 220 6.44 -3.80 11.81
C PRO A 220 6.09 -2.70 10.81
N VAL A 221 6.98 -1.72 10.63
CA VAL A 221 6.78 -0.60 9.71
C VAL A 221 6.77 -1.08 8.26
N TYR A 222 7.66 -2.01 7.93
CA TYR A 222 7.68 -2.64 6.61
C TYR A 222 6.40 -3.44 6.36
N MET A 223 5.93 -4.24 7.33
CA MET A 223 4.71 -5.03 7.19
C MET A 223 3.48 -4.14 6.97
N MET A 224 3.34 -3.02 7.69
CA MET A 224 2.22 -2.09 7.50
C MET A 224 2.18 -1.51 6.08
N PHE A 225 3.35 -1.17 5.55
CA PHE A 225 3.47 -0.65 4.19
C PHE A 225 3.30 -1.72 3.10
N ASP A 226 3.99 -2.86 3.21
CA ASP A 226 3.95 -3.91 2.20
C ASP A 226 2.58 -4.59 2.12
N SER A 227 1.88 -4.71 3.26
CA SER A 227 0.49 -5.18 3.30
C SER A 227 -0.49 -4.20 2.66
N GLY A 228 -0.15 -2.90 2.59
CA GLY A 228 -1.06 -1.83 2.21
C GLY A 228 -2.14 -1.54 3.25
N SER A 229 -1.95 -1.98 4.50
CA SER A 229 -2.83 -1.69 5.63
C SER A 229 -2.76 -0.22 6.04
N ARG A 230 -1.54 0.30 6.21
CA ARG A 230 -1.28 1.68 6.61
C ARG A 230 0.11 2.13 6.18
N GLY A 231 0.19 3.39 5.75
CA GLY A 231 1.46 3.99 5.37
C GLY A 231 1.72 3.91 3.86
N SER A 232 2.27 4.99 3.32
CA SER A 232 2.78 5.07 1.95
C SER A 232 4.31 5.09 1.94
N ARG A 233 4.91 4.78 0.79
CA ARG A 233 6.37 4.85 0.59
C ARG A 233 6.90 6.23 0.98
N ASP A 234 6.18 7.29 0.61
CA ASP A 234 6.55 8.67 0.93
C ASP A 234 6.48 8.99 2.43
N GLN A 235 5.51 8.45 3.16
CA GLN A 235 5.42 8.64 4.61
C GLN A 235 6.58 7.97 5.34
N ILE A 236 6.92 6.73 4.97
CA ILE A 236 8.05 6.03 5.59
C ILE A 236 9.37 6.72 5.24
N ARG A 237 9.51 7.18 3.99
CA ARG A 237 10.66 7.98 3.56
C ARG A 237 10.86 9.21 4.46
N GLN A 238 9.79 9.91 4.83
CA GLN A 238 9.91 11.07 5.74
C GLN A 238 10.30 10.68 7.17
N LEU A 239 9.98 9.46 7.62
CA LEU A 239 10.31 9.00 8.97
C LEU A 239 11.77 8.56 9.09
N ALA A 240 12.28 7.76 8.14
CA ALA A 240 13.59 7.10 8.24
C ALA A 240 14.57 7.41 7.09
N GLY A 241 14.11 8.02 5.99
CA GLY A 241 14.95 8.42 4.85
C GLY A 241 15.42 9.86 4.98
N MET A 242 14.91 10.73 4.11
CA MET A 242 15.02 12.18 4.16
C MET A 242 13.69 12.81 3.72
N ARG A 243 13.45 14.06 4.10
CA ARG A 243 12.20 14.74 3.71
C ARG A 243 12.26 15.25 2.26
N GLY A 244 13.44 15.68 1.81
CA GLY A 244 13.69 16.09 0.42
C GLY A 244 13.33 17.56 0.14
N LEU A 245 13.02 17.85 -1.12
CA LEU A 245 12.71 19.19 -1.61
C LEU A 245 11.32 19.66 -1.17
N MET A 246 11.18 20.97 -0.92
CA MET A 246 9.93 21.60 -0.50
C MET A 246 9.49 22.67 -1.51
N ALA A 247 8.19 22.76 -1.74
CA ALA A 247 7.63 23.78 -2.63
C ALA A 247 7.42 25.11 -1.89
N LYS A 248 7.76 26.23 -2.54
CA LYS A 248 7.38 27.56 -2.08
C LYS A 248 5.88 27.80 -2.32
N PRO A 249 5.23 28.65 -1.51
CA PRO A 249 3.81 28.94 -1.68
C PRO A 249 3.49 29.90 -2.84
N GLN A 250 4.48 30.41 -3.57
CA GLN A 250 4.25 31.34 -4.68
C GLN A 250 3.52 30.66 -5.85
N LYS A 251 2.37 31.21 -6.25
CA LYS A 251 1.74 30.90 -7.53
C LYS A 251 2.47 31.70 -8.62
N LYS A 252 3.08 31.02 -9.59
CA LYS A 252 3.42 31.71 -10.85
C LYS A 252 2.11 32.11 -11.53
N LEU A 253 2.05 33.31 -12.11
CA LEU A 253 0.92 33.78 -12.92
C LEU A 253 0.57 32.81 -14.07
N THR A 254 1.53 31.97 -14.47
CA THR A 254 1.44 30.99 -15.56
C THR A 254 0.98 29.58 -15.13
N GLY A 255 0.43 29.40 -13.93
CA GLY A 255 -0.25 28.14 -13.55
C GLY A 255 0.67 26.94 -13.25
N GLY A 256 1.99 27.13 -13.23
CA GLY A 256 2.95 26.08 -12.86
C GLY A 256 2.98 25.76 -11.36
N ILE A 257 3.46 24.55 -11.03
CA ILE A 257 3.80 24.12 -9.66
C ILE A 257 4.73 25.17 -9.05
N GLY A 258 4.44 25.58 -7.81
CA GLY A 258 5.20 26.61 -7.10
C GLY A 258 6.70 26.31 -7.12
N GLU A 259 7.51 27.37 -7.20
CA GLU A 259 8.97 27.26 -7.27
C GLU A 259 9.51 26.38 -6.12
N ILE A 260 10.37 25.43 -6.44
CA ILE A 260 10.96 24.50 -5.47
C ILE A 260 12.15 25.18 -4.78
N ILE A 261 12.27 25.01 -3.47
CA ILE A 261 13.41 25.47 -2.70
C ILE A 261 14.60 24.57 -3.01
N GLU A 262 15.70 25.16 -3.49
CA GLU A 262 16.91 24.42 -3.92
C GLU A 262 17.63 23.68 -2.78
N SER A 263 17.44 24.14 -1.53
CA SER A 263 18.02 23.52 -0.34
C SER A 263 17.06 22.46 0.20
N PRO A 264 17.38 21.15 0.07
CA PRO A 264 16.52 20.09 0.58
C PRO A 264 16.64 19.96 2.10
N ILE A 265 15.64 19.30 2.70
CA ILE A 265 15.70 18.83 4.08
C ILE A 265 16.33 17.44 4.07
N LYS A 266 17.57 17.34 4.56
CA LYS A 266 18.38 16.11 4.58
C LYS A 266 18.03 15.23 5.78
N SER A 267 17.58 15.86 6.85
CA SER A 267 17.14 15.20 8.07
C SER A 267 15.80 14.47 7.87
N ASN A 268 15.53 13.50 8.74
CA ASN A 268 14.23 12.83 8.85
C ASN A 268 13.60 13.02 10.23
N PHE A 269 12.36 12.55 10.42
CA PHE A 269 11.68 12.72 11.72
C PHE A 269 12.30 11.89 12.85
N ARG A 270 12.99 10.78 12.56
CA ARG A 270 13.72 10.00 13.57
C ARG A 270 14.95 10.75 14.09
N GLU A 271 15.66 11.45 13.22
CA GLU A 271 16.85 12.25 13.56
C GLU A 271 16.49 13.63 14.15
N GLY A 272 15.28 14.13 13.83
CA GLY A 272 14.86 15.48 14.16
C GLY A 272 15.23 16.49 13.07
N LEU A 273 14.53 17.62 13.02
CA LEU A 273 14.78 18.69 12.04
C LEU A 273 15.40 19.89 12.73
N SER A 274 16.32 20.57 12.05
CA SER A 274 16.80 21.88 12.48
C SER A 274 15.70 22.94 12.38
N VAL A 275 15.87 24.07 13.06
CA VAL A 275 14.90 25.20 13.04
C VAL A 275 14.63 25.68 11.61
N LEU A 276 15.67 25.79 10.78
CA LEU A 276 15.54 26.23 9.39
C LEU A 276 14.82 25.19 8.52
N GLU A 277 15.16 23.92 8.64
CA GLU A 277 14.48 22.83 7.92
C GLU A 277 13.00 22.75 8.30
N TYR A 278 12.70 22.88 9.60
CA TYR A 278 11.32 22.90 10.08
C TYR A 278 10.57 24.11 9.53
N PHE A 279 11.14 25.32 9.59
CA PHE A 279 10.55 26.54 9.03
C PHE A 279 10.24 26.40 7.54
N ILE A 280 11.16 25.86 6.75
CA ILE A 280 10.95 25.57 5.32
C ILE A 280 9.74 24.64 5.14
N SER A 281 9.61 23.59 5.95
CA SER A 281 8.52 22.63 5.86
C SER A 281 7.12 23.20 6.15
N THR A 282 7.03 24.29 6.93
CA THR A 282 5.75 24.90 7.31
C THR A 282 4.98 25.49 6.14
N HIS A 283 5.68 25.99 5.11
CA HIS A 283 5.06 26.62 3.95
C HIS A 283 4.14 25.67 3.19
N GLY A 284 4.63 24.45 2.93
CA GLY A 284 3.86 23.40 2.25
C GLY A 284 2.70 22.90 3.11
N ALA A 285 2.95 22.67 4.41
CA ALA A 285 1.91 22.20 5.33
C ALA A 285 0.74 23.17 5.46
N ARG A 286 1.01 24.46 5.64
CA ARG A 286 -0.02 25.51 5.75
C ARG A 286 -0.83 25.64 4.47
N LYS A 287 -0.16 25.62 3.30
CA LYS A 287 -0.83 25.69 2.00
C LYS A 287 -1.77 24.50 1.80
N GLY A 288 -1.33 23.28 2.09
CA GLY A 288 -2.16 22.08 1.97
C GLY A 288 -3.40 22.11 2.86
N LEU A 289 -3.26 22.57 4.10
CA LEU A 289 -4.39 22.72 5.03
C LEU A 289 -5.39 23.77 4.54
N ALA A 290 -4.89 24.94 4.09
CA ALA A 290 -5.73 26.01 3.56
C ALA A 290 -6.46 25.57 2.29
N ASP A 291 -5.77 24.93 1.33
CA ASP A 291 -6.37 24.46 0.08
C ASP A 291 -7.44 23.38 0.34
N THR A 292 -7.25 22.51 1.34
CA THR A 292 -8.24 21.49 1.71
C THR A 292 -9.52 22.12 2.26
N ALA A 293 -9.37 23.14 3.12
CA ALA A 293 -10.51 23.87 3.66
C ALA A 293 -11.30 24.60 2.56
N LEU A 294 -10.60 25.23 1.60
CA LEU A 294 -11.24 25.94 0.49
C LEU A 294 -11.95 25.01 -0.49
N LYS A 295 -11.35 23.87 -0.84
CA LYS A 295 -11.91 22.92 -1.84
C LYS A 295 -13.18 22.19 -1.39
N THR A 296 -13.45 22.16 -0.09
CA THR A 296 -14.61 21.43 0.47
C THR A 296 -15.93 22.01 -0.03
N ALA A 297 -16.01 23.35 -0.17
CA ALA A 297 -17.21 24.02 -0.70
C ALA A 297 -17.43 23.71 -2.20
N ASP A 298 -16.36 23.73 -2.99
CA ASP A 298 -16.43 23.51 -4.44
C ASP A 298 -16.92 22.10 -4.80
N ALA A 299 -16.46 21.08 -4.06
CA ALA A 299 -16.87 19.69 -4.29
C ALA A 299 -18.38 19.49 -4.07
N GLY A 300 -18.93 20.03 -2.98
CA GLY A 300 -20.36 19.96 -2.69
C GLY A 300 -21.20 20.73 -3.72
N TYR A 301 -20.71 21.90 -4.16
CA TYR A 301 -21.36 22.70 -5.19
C TYR A 301 -21.41 21.99 -6.55
N LEU A 302 -20.34 21.28 -6.93
CA LEU A 302 -20.33 20.47 -8.15
C LEU A 302 -21.35 19.33 -8.06
N THR A 303 -21.37 18.57 -6.97
CA THR A 303 -22.33 17.48 -6.77
C THR A 303 -23.77 17.99 -6.85
N ARG A 304 -24.07 19.13 -6.23
CA ARG A 304 -25.39 19.76 -6.32
C ARG A 304 -25.79 20.04 -7.77
N ARG A 305 -24.93 20.69 -8.56
CA ARG A 305 -25.21 20.98 -9.97
C ARG A 305 -25.43 19.73 -10.80
N LEU A 306 -24.68 18.66 -10.53
CA LEU A 306 -24.86 17.37 -11.23
C LEU A 306 -26.21 16.73 -10.89
N VAL A 307 -26.60 16.76 -9.61
CA VAL A 307 -27.91 16.26 -9.16
C VAL A 307 -29.04 17.08 -9.78
N ASP A 308 -28.97 18.41 -9.73
CA ASP A 308 -30.00 19.30 -10.27
C ASP A 308 -30.30 19.05 -11.76
N VAL A 309 -29.31 18.61 -12.56
CA VAL A 309 -29.50 18.33 -14.00
C VAL A 309 -30.04 16.91 -14.25
N ALA A 310 -29.69 15.93 -13.43
CA ALA A 310 -30.00 14.52 -13.66
C ALA A 310 -31.11 13.97 -12.74
N GLN A 311 -31.72 14.79 -11.90
CA GLN A 311 -32.69 14.36 -10.88
C GLN A 311 -33.93 13.68 -11.47
N ASP A 312 -34.39 14.14 -12.64
CA ASP A 312 -35.62 13.63 -13.29
C ASP A 312 -35.36 12.42 -14.19
N VAL A 313 -34.11 11.95 -14.29
CA VAL A 313 -33.75 10.79 -15.13
C VAL A 313 -34.10 9.49 -14.41
N THR A 314 -35.03 8.72 -14.97
CA THR A 314 -35.50 7.43 -14.42
C THR A 314 -35.58 6.37 -15.52
N ILE A 315 -35.42 5.09 -15.14
CA ILE A 315 -35.58 3.94 -16.05
C ILE A 315 -37.07 3.55 -16.05
N ALA A 316 -37.76 3.78 -17.17
CA ALA A 316 -39.22 3.60 -17.28
C ALA A 316 -39.63 2.34 -18.06
N GLU A 317 -38.77 1.81 -18.93
CA GLU A 317 -39.04 0.64 -19.78
C GLU A 317 -37.79 -0.25 -19.90
N GLU A 318 -37.98 -1.54 -20.21
CA GLU A 318 -36.88 -2.52 -20.32
C GLU A 318 -36.10 -2.42 -21.64
N ASP A 319 -36.80 -2.18 -22.76
CA ASP A 319 -36.19 -2.04 -24.08
C ASP A 319 -36.94 -0.98 -24.91
N CYS A 320 -36.20 0.00 -25.42
CA CYS A 320 -36.72 1.05 -26.30
C CYS A 320 -36.65 0.68 -27.79
N GLY A 321 -36.00 -0.44 -28.15
CA GLY A 321 -35.89 -0.95 -29.52
C GLY A 321 -34.97 -0.16 -30.46
N THR A 322 -34.17 0.78 -29.94
CA THR A 322 -33.27 1.60 -30.77
C THR A 322 -32.07 0.81 -31.29
N ILE A 323 -31.66 1.10 -32.53
CA ILE A 323 -30.42 0.59 -33.14
C ILE A 323 -29.25 1.59 -33.03
N GLN A 324 -29.49 2.77 -32.44
CA GLN A 324 -28.48 3.82 -32.32
C GLN A 324 -27.59 3.57 -31.10
N GLY A 325 -26.27 3.70 -31.27
CA GLY A 325 -25.28 3.54 -30.21
C GLY A 325 -23.98 4.29 -30.51
N LEU A 326 -23.00 4.17 -29.61
CA LEU A 326 -21.67 4.75 -29.78
C LEU A 326 -20.64 3.63 -29.98
N GLU A 327 -19.71 3.81 -30.92
CA GLU A 327 -18.58 2.90 -31.08
C GLU A 327 -17.57 3.10 -29.94
N ILE A 328 -17.33 2.06 -29.15
CA ILE A 328 -16.40 2.09 -28.02
C ILE A 328 -15.10 1.41 -28.43
N SER A 329 -13.97 2.11 -28.33
CA SER A 329 -12.63 1.58 -28.52
C SER A 329 -11.77 1.77 -27.28
N ALA A 330 -10.73 0.95 -27.09
CA ALA A 330 -9.73 1.19 -26.07
C ALA A 330 -9.06 2.56 -26.28
N LEU A 331 -8.96 3.34 -25.21
CA LEU A 331 -8.18 4.58 -25.21
C LEU A 331 -6.70 4.20 -25.37
N LYS A 332 -6.05 4.73 -26.41
CA LYS A 332 -4.59 4.60 -26.64
C LYS A 332 -3.81 5.51 -25.70
#